data_AF-A0A348AMU2-F1
#
_entry.id   AF-A0A348AMU2-F1
#
_cell.length_a   1.000
_cell.length_b   1.000
_cell.length_c   1.000
_cell.angle_alpha   90.00
_cell.angle_beta   90.00
_cell.angle_gamma   90.00
#
_symmetry.space_group_name_H-M   'P 1'
#
loop_
_entity.id
_entity.type
_entity.pdbx_description
1 polymer ?
#
loop_
_entity_poly.entity_id
_entity_poly.type
_entity_poly.pdbx_seq_one_letter_code
_entity_poly.pdbx_strand_id
1 'polypeptide(L)'
;MSNETMRFFFPLKLITYPQYDCSEDDQEELSPREAVAYEDQILAAIAKENRFFENDRGLAEYIHDEALNKKVYSLYPSVEVVDGELWGVMNAGLKEPLSGEEVAALLDYVSGQNSDGYGEGFEQRPIKTPDGEIYVSFWNHENYSLKLENEMKNKAPDLEHGGPVMGGM
;
A
#
# COMPACT_ATOMS: atom_id res chain seq x y z
N MET A 1 19.61 2.69 18.47
CA MET A 1 18.20 2.29 18.59
C MET A 1 17.90 1.45 17.38
N SER A 2 17.37 0.25 17.55
CA SER A 2 17.00 -0.59 16.42
C SER A 2 15.75 0.02 15.82
N ASN A 3 15.89 0.73 14.69
CA ASN A 3 14.74 1.16 13.91
C ASN A 3 14.26 -0.06 13.14
N GLU A 4 13.17 -0.67 13.61
CA GLU A 4 12.51 -1.75 12.91
C GLU A 4 11.48 -1.16 11.95
N THR A 5 11.29 -1.77 10.80
CA THR A 5 10.25 -1.38 9.85
C THR A 5 9.23 -2.49 9.77
N MET A 6 7.99 -2.17 10.13
CA MET A 6 6.84 -3.04 9.94
C MET A 6 6.08 -2.59 8.70
N ARG A 7 5.73 -3.55 7.83
CA ARG A 7 5.07 -3.27 6.55
C ARG A 7 3.71 -3.97 6.48
N PHE A 8 2.72 -3.22 6.01
CA PHE A 8 1.37 -3.72 5.77
C PHE A 8 1.03 -3.61 4.30
N PHE A 9 0.44 -4.64 3.74
CA PHE A 9 0.02 -4.71 2.35
C PHE A 9 -1.49 -4.69 2.28
N PHE A 10 -2.04 -3.93 1.34
CA PHE A 10 -3.48 -3.84 1.11
C PHE A 10 -3.77 -3.76 -0.40
N PRO A 11 -4.92 -4.30 -0.84
CA PRO A 11 -5.29 -4.24 -2.25
C PRO A 11 -5.62 -2.80 -2.65
N LEU A 12 -5.28 -2.46 -3.88
CA LEU A 12 -5.63 -1.18 -4.51
C LEU A 12 -6.75 -1.39 -5.53
N LYS A 13 -7.54 -0.35 -5.75
CA LYS A 13 -8.46 -0.27 -6.88
C LYS A 13 -8.03 0.88 -7.77
N LEU A 14 -7.84 0.60 -9.07
CA LEU A 14 -7.45 1.61 -10.05
C LEU A 14 -8.55 1.72 -11.10
N ILE A 15 -8.93 2.97 -11.39
CA ILE A 15 -9.86 3.30 -12.46
C ILE A 15 -9.11 4.15 -13.47
N THR A 16 -9.20 3.83 -14.76
CA THR A 16 -8.62 4.62 -15.83
C THR A 16 -9.69 5.21 -16.74
N TYR A 17 -9.38 6.37 -17.28
CA TYR A 17 -10.14 7.02 -18.35
C TYR A 17 -9.23 7.09 -19.58
N PRO A 18 -9.48 6.25 -20.61
CA PRO A 18 -8.56 6.09 -21.74
C PRO A 18 -8.48 7.33 -22.65
N GLN A 19 -9.36 8.31 -22.50
CA GLN A 19 -9.29 9.62 -23.17
C GLN A 19 -9.68 10.76 -22.23
N TYR A 20 -9.08 11.95 -22.43
CA TYR A 20 -9.34 13.17 -21.63
C TYR A 20 -10.77 13.75 -21.76
N ASP A 21 -11.61 13.23 -22.67
CA ASP A 21 -13.01 13.69 -22.92
C ASP A 21 -14.04 12.58 -22.65
N CYS A 22 -13.63 11.51 -21.94
CA CYS A 22 -14.48 10.39 -21.54
C CYS A 22 -15.49 10.80 -20.46
N SER A 23 -16.71 10.25 -20.50
CA SER A 23 -17.67 10.41 -19.40
C SER A 23 -17.39 9.39 -18.29
N GLU A 24 -18.05 9.55 -17.13
CA GLU A 24 -17.99 8.56 -16.03
C GLU A 24 -18.40 7.14 -16.46
N ASP A 25 -19.15 7.01 -17.56
CA ASP A 25 -19.57 5.72 -18.13
C ASP A 25 -18.45 5.00 -18.90
N ASP A 26 -17.38 5.71 -19.31
CA ASP A 26 -16.23 5.17 -20.04
C ASP A 26 -15.10 4.70 -19.11
N GLN A 27 -15.36 4.67 -17.80
CA GLN A 27 -14.37 4.27 -16.82
C GLN A 27 -14.05 2.76 -16.91
N GLU A 28 -12.78 2.42 -16.89
CA GLU A 28 -12.32 1.02 -16.87
C GLU A 28 -11.61 0.71 -15.56
N GLU A 29 -12.04 -0.34 -14.86
CA GLU A 29 -11.33 -0.85 -13.69
C GLU A 29 -10.16 -1.72 -14.14
N LEU A 30 -8.96 -1.36 -13.70
CA LEU A 30 -7.75 -2.11 -13.98
C LEU A 30 -7.58 -3.23 -12.96
N SER A 31 -7.24 -4.44 -13.45
CA SER A 31 -6.85 -5.53 -12.57
C SER A 31 -5.54 -5.19 -11.83
N PRO A 32 -5.26 -5.82 -10.68
CA PRO A 32 -3.99 -5.61 -9.95
C PRO A 32 -2.74 -5.88 -10.81
N ARG A 33 -2.84 -6.74 -11.83
CA ARG A 33 -1.75 -7.05 -12.76
C ARG A 33 -1.54 -5.95 -13.80
N GLU A 34 -2.62 -5.36 -14.30
CA GLU A 34 -2.55 -4.22 -15.23
C GLU A 34 -2.05 -2.96 -14.51
N ALA A 35 -2.45 -2.79 -13.25
CA ALA A 35 -2.02 -1.69 -12.40
C ALA A 35 -0.49 -1.61 -12.25
N VAL A 36 0.23 -2.72 -12.39
CA VAL A 36 1.70 -2.76 -12.35
C VAL A 36 2.34 -1.79 -13.34
N ALA A 37 1.73 -1.58 -14.52
CA ALA A 37 2.23 -0.64 -15.52
C ALA A 37 2.27 0.82 -15.03
N TYR A 38 1.55 1.13 -13.95
CA TYR A 38 1.40 2.46 -13.38
C TYR A 38 2.17 2.65 -12.06
N GLU A 39 2.96 1.67 -11.62
CA GLU A 39 3.70 1.70 -10.36
C GLU A 39 4.52 2.99 -10.19
N ASP A 40 5.31 3.36 -11.19
CA ASP A 40 6.17 4.55 -11.15
C ASP A 40 5.36 5.86 -11.02
N GLN A 41 4.24 5.96 -11.73
CA GLN A 41 3.37 7.14 -11.69
C GLN A 41 2.70 7.26 -10.32
N ILE A 42 2.29 6.14 -9.73
CA ILE A 42 1.67 6.09 -8.40
C ILE A 42 2.71 6.42 -7.33
N LEU A 43 3.91 5.85 -7.40
CA LEU A 43 5.03 6.21 -6.51
C LEU A 43 5.37 7.70 -6.59
N ALA A 44 5.40 8.28 -7.80
CA ALA A 44 5.63 9.70 -7.97
C ALA A 44 4.51 10.56 -7.37
N ALA A 45 3.26 10.14 -7.51
CA ALA A 45 2.11 10.82 -6.91
C ALA A 45 2.14 10.74 -5.37
N ILE A 46 2.44 9.57 -4.80
CA ILE A 46 2.67 9.37 -3.36
C ILE A 46 3.81 10.25 -2.87
N ALA A 47 4.94 10.27 -3.56
CA ALA A 47 6.08 11.11 -3.20
C ALA A 47 5.73 12.61 -3.26
N LYS A 48 4.86 13.02 -4.18
CA LYS A 48 4.36 14.39 -4.26
C LYS A 48 3.43 14.71 -3.09
N GLU A 49 2.47 13.83 -2.78
CA GLU A 49 1.53 14.05 -1.67
C GLU A 49 2.26 14.07 -0.33
N ASN A 50 3.25 13.19 -0.14
CA ASN A 50 4.08 13.14 1.07
C ASN A 50 4.87 14.43 1.34
N ARG A 51 5.08 15.29 0.33
CA ARG A 51 5.73 16.62 0.52
C ARG A 51 4.83 17.62 1.22
N PHE A 52 3.52 17.37 1.31
CA PHE A 52 2.60 18.23 2.06
C PHE A 52 2.65 17.95 3.57
N PHE A 53 3.31 16.87 4.01
CA PHE A 53 3.58 16.70 5.43
C PHE A 53 4.59 17.76 5.91
N GLU A 54 4.15 18.63 6.81
CA GLU A 54 5.00 19.59 7.50
C GLU A 54 5.71 18.97 8.72
N ASN A 55 6.00 17.65 8.66
CA ASN A 55 6.61 16.87 9.73
C ASN A 55 7.42 15.67 9.17
N ASP A 56 8.36 15.16 9.98
CA ASP A 56 9.24 14.03 9.59
C ASP A 56 8.64 12.64 9.91
N ARG A 57 7.39 12.61 10.41
CA ARG A 57 6.70 11.40 10.89
C ARG A 57 5.63 10.90 9.92
N GLY A 58 5.30 11.70 8.91
CA GLY A 58 4.23 11.42 7.95
C GLY A 58 2.88 11.32 8.66
N LEU A 59 2.16 10.24 8.37
CA LEU A 59 0.87 9.96 9.00
C LEU A 59 1.01 9.68 10.50
N ALA A 60 2.18 9.28 10.99
CA ALA A 60 2.37 8.94 12.40
C ALA A 60 2.24 10.16 13.34
N GLU A 61 2.32 11.39 12.82
CA GLU A 61 2.06 12.62 13.59
C GLU A 61 0.60 12.71 14.04
N TYR A 62 -0.33 12.17 13.24
CA TYR A 62 -1.77 12.26 13.48
C TYR A 62 -2.33 11.06 14.26
N ILE A 63 -1.47 10.19 14.79
CA ILE A 63 -1.88 9.12 15.69
C ILE A 63 -2.19 9.73 17.07
N HIS A 64 -3.47 9.67 17.46
CA HIS A 64 -3.94 10.18 18.75
C HIS A 64 -3.81 9.19 19.92
N ASP A 65 -3.62 7.90 19.64
CA ASP A 65 -3.30 6.91 20.66
C ASP A 65 -1.88 7.16 21.20
N GLU A 66 -1.77 7.53 22.47
CA GLU A 66 -0.47 7.90 23.06
C GLU A 66 0.53 6.72 23.13
N ALA A 67 0.05 5.49 23.28
CA ALA A 67 0.92 4.32 23.35
C ALA A 67 1.53 4.05 21.98
N LEU A 68 0.70 4.07 20.93
CA LEU A 68 1.16 3.95 19.55
C LEU A 68 2.04 5.12 19.13
N ASN A 69 1.65 6.37 19.42
CA ASN A 69 2.41 7.55 19.00
C ASN A 69 3.85 7.56 19.55
N LYS A 70 4.07 7.01 20.75
CA LYS A 70 5.42 6.91 21.34
C LYS A 70 6.30 5.91 20.58
N LYS A 71 5.73 4.78 20.16
CA LYS A 71 6.45 3.66 19.53
C LYS A 71 6.56 3.77 18.01
N VAL A 72 5.53 4.24 17.33
CA VAL A 72 5.53 4.48 15.88
C VAL A 72 6.20 5.82 15.61
N TYR A 73 7.41 5.79 15.06
CA TYR A 73 8.16 6.97 14.68
C TYR A 73 7.67 7.58 13.38
N SER A 74 7.45 6.76 12.35
CA SER A 74 7.05 7.23 11.03
C SER A 74 6.01 6.30 10.42
N LEU A 75 5.16 6.86 9.55
CA LEU A 75 4.16 6.09 8.82
C LEU A 75 3.96 6.72 7.44
N TYR A 76 4.39 6.00 6.41
CA TYR A 76 4.35 6.48 5.03
C TYR A 76 3.74 5.46 4.07
N PRO A 77 2.77 5.88 3.23
CA PRO A 77 2.23 5.05 2.18
C PRO A 77 3.22 4.90 1.02
N SER A 78 3.09 3.81 0.27
CA SER A 78 3.86 3.43 -0.91
C SER A 78 3.09 2.37 -1.69
N VAL A 79 3.67 1.87 -2.78
CA VAL A 79 3.18 0.72 -3.55
C VAL A 79 4.35 -0.21 -3.89
N GLU A 80 4.07 -1.50 -4.08
CA GLU A 80 5.07 -2.51 -4.43
C GLU A 80 4.41 -3.63 -5.25
N VAL A 81 5.13 -4.17 -6.23
CA VAL A 81 4.69 -5.35 -7.00
C VAL A 81 5.02 -6.63 -6.25
N VAL A 82 4.01 -7.44 -5.95
CA VAL A 82 4.13 -8.76 -5.32
C VAL A 82 3.42 -9.79 -6.17
N ASP A 83 4.13 -10.83 -6.61
CA ASP A 83 3.61 -11.89 -7.49
C ASP A 83 2.95 -11.37 -8.79
N GLY A 84 3.52 -10.29 -9.36
CA GLY A 84 3.02 -9.65 -10.58
C GLY A 84 1.74 -8.84 -10.40
N GLU A 85 1.32 -8.58 -9.15
CA GLU A 85 0.20 -7.73 -8.80
C GLU A 85 0.69 -6.49 -8.04
N LEU A 86 0.11 -5.33 -8.32
CA LEU A 86 0.41 -4.10 -7.58
C LEU A 86 -0.34 -4.08 -6.25
N TRP A 87 0.39 -3.86 -5.16
CA TRP A 87 -0.15 -3.73 -3.81
C TRP A 87 0.14 -2.34 -3.24
N GLY A 88 -0.80 -1.83 -2.45
CA GLY A 88 -0.54 -0.71 -1.57
C GLY A 88 0.26 -1.16 -0.36
N VAL A 89 1.23 -0.36 0.05
CA VAL A 89 2.12 -0.67 1.18
C VAL A 89 2.11 0.49 2.16
N MET A 90 1.92 0.18 3.44
CA MET A 90 2.12 1.14 4.52
C MET A 90 3.40 0.77 5.28
N ASN A 91 4.37 1.68 5.27
CA ASN A 91 5.66 1.51 5.94
C ASN A 91 5.63 2.19 7.30
N ALA A 92 5.62 1.42 8.38
CA ALA A 92 5.68 1.90 9.75
C ALA A 92 7.10 1.77 10.30
N GLY A 93 7.76 2.90 10.57
CA GLY A 93 9.01 2.94 11.32
C GLY A 93 8.74 2.86 12.81
N LEU A 94 9.30 1.86 13.48
CA LEU A 94 9.10 1.60 14.91
C LEU A 94 10.36 1.92 15.70
N LYS A 95 10.18 2.54 16.87
CA LYS A 95 11.23 2.70 17.90
C LYS A 95 11.34 1.47 18.79
N GLU A 96 10.22 0.78 18.97
CA GLU A 96 10.06 -0.40 19.81
C GLU A 96 9.02 -1.34 19.16
N PRO A 97 9.13 -2.66 19.37
CA PRO A 97 8.14 -3.60 18.87
C PRO A 97 6.75 -3.33 19.46
N LEU A 98 5.72 -3.54 18.63
CA LEU A 98 4.33 -3.40 19.04
C LEU A 98 3.79 -4.73 19.60
N SER A 99 2.91 -4.64 20.60
CA SER A 99 2.09 -5.76 21.05
C SER A 99 1.03 -6.12 20.00
N GLY A 100 0.38 -7.28 20.14
CA GLY A 100 -0.71 -7.66 19.23
C GLY A 100 -1.88 -6.67 19.22
N GLU A 101 -2.22 -6.09 20.38
CA GLU A 101 -3.26 -5.05 20.51
C GLU A 101 -2.83 -3.75 19.83
N GLU A 102 -1.55 -3.38 19.95
CA GLU A 102 -0.98 -2.19 19.30
C GLU A 102 -0.90 -2.36 17.78
N VAL A 103 -0.57 -3.57 17.29
CA VAL A 103 -0.63 -3.87 15.85
C VAL A 103 -2.05 -3.74 15.32
N ALA A 104 -3.04 -4.29 16.03
CA ALA A 104 -4.45 -4.17 15.64
C ALA A 104 -4.90 -2.70 15.60
N ALA A 105 -4.56 -1.90 16.62
CA ALA A 105 -4.89 -0.48 16.64
C ALA A 105 -4.21 0.31 15.50
N LEU A 106 -2.97 -0.05 15.14
CA LEU A 106 -2.29 0.57 14.00
C LEU A 106 -2.94 0.16 12.67
N LEU A 107 -3.37 -1.10 12.52
CA LEU A 107 -4.10 -1.56 11.34
C LEU A 107 -5.42 -0.81 11.17
N ASP A 108 -6.18 -0.61 12.25
CA ASP A 108 -7.42 0.17 12.22
C ASP A 108 -7.16 1.63 11.82
N TYR A 109 -6.10 2.23 12.37
CA TYR A 109 -5.67 3.58 11.98
C TYR A 109 -5.30 3.68 10.49
N VAL A 110 -4.54 2.71 9.98
CA VAL A 110 -4.16 2.63 8.56
C VAL A 110 -5.38 2.42 7.67
N SER A 111 -6.32 1.56 8.07
CA SER A 111 -7.58 1.38 7.37
C SER A 111 -8.38 2.68 7.31
N GLY A 112 -8.40 3.44 8.41
CA GLY A 112 -9.00 4.76 8.47
C GLY A 112 -8.37 5.72 7.47
N GLN A 113 -7.02 5.83 7.46
CA GLN A 113 -6.28 6.69 6.52
C GLN A 113 -6.39 6.28 5.05
N ASN A 114 -6.61 4.99 4.78
CA ASN A 114 -6.78 4.48 3.42
C ASN A 114 -8.20 4.70 2.90
N SER A 115 -9.21 4.60 3.78
CA SER A 115 -10.63 4.82 3.43
C SER A 115 -11.02 6.29 3.45
N ASP A 116 -10.36 7.10 4.27
CA ASP A 116 -10.65 8.50 4.55
C ASP A 116 -9.32 9.24 4.81
N GLY A 117 -9.27 10.56 4.62
CA GLY A 117 -8.05 11.34 4.80
C GLY A 117 -7.06 11.15 3.64
N TYR A 118 -5.97 10.41 3.83
CA TYR A 118 -4.91 10.31 2.81
C TYR A 118 -5.40 9.64 1.53
N GLY A 119 -6.12 8.52 1.65
CA GLY A 119 -6.65 7.76 0.52
C GLY A 119 -7.66 8.55 -0.31
N GLU A 120 -8.53 9.33 0.34
CA GLU A 120 -9.54 10.17 -0.32
C GLU A 120 -8.90 11.14 -1.32
N GLY A 121 -7.73 11.70 -0.98
CA GLY A 121 -7.00 12.60 -1.85
C GLY A 121 -6.60 11.97 -3.19
N PHE A 122 -6.30 10.67 -3.21
CA PHE A 122 -5.94 9.91 -4.42
C PHE A 122 -7.16 9.46 -5.22
N GLU A 123 -8.29 9.24 -4.57
CA GLU A 123 -9.55 8.93 -5.23
C GLU A 123 -10.15 10.14 -5.94
N GLN A 124 -9.94 11.35 -5.42
CA GLN A 124 -10.49 12.58 -6.00
C GLN A 124 -9.56 13.25 -7.02
N ARG A 125 -8.26 12.97 -6.99
CA ARG A 125 -7.27 13.67 -7.83
C ARG A 125 -6.67 12.71 -8.86
N PRO A 126 -6.91 12.94 -10.17
CA PRO A 126 -6.34 12.08 -11.19
C PRO A 126 -4.81 12.20 -11.22
N ILE A 127 -4.15 11.06 -11.41
CA ILE A 127 -2.75 10.97 -11.80
C ILE A 127 -2.72 10.98 -13.32
N LYS A 128 -2.07 12.00 -13.89
CA LYS A 128 -1.91 12.12 -15.34
C LYS A 128 -0.87 11.14 -15.86
N THR A 129 -1.25 10.39 -16.88
CA THR A 129 -0.40 9.43 -17.59
C THR A 129 -0.32 9.81 -19.08
N PRO A 130 0.64 9.28 -19.85
CA PRO A 130 0.67 9.49 -21.30
C PRO A 130 -0.61 9.02 -22.01
N ASP A 131 -1.27 7.99 -21.47
CA ASP A 131 -2.40 7.29 -22.07
C ASP A 131 -3.76 7.74 -21.52
N GLY A 132 -3.80 8.78 -20.66
CA GLY A 132 -5.03 9.29 -20.04
C GLY A 132 -4.82 9.63 -18.57
N GLU A 133 -5.87 9.44 -17.77
CA GLU A 133 -5.83 9.69 -16.32
C GLU A 133 -6.18 8.41 -15.56
N ILE A 134 -5.54 8.21 -14.41
CA ILE A 134 -5.85 7.12 -13.49
C ILE A 134 -6.23 7.70 -12.13
N TYR A 135 -7.17 7.03 -11.47
CA TYR A 135 -7.61 7.29 -10.11
C TYR A 135 -7.26 6.09 -9.25
N VAL A 136 -6.66 6.35 -8.09
CA VAL A 136 -6.16 5.28 -7.22
C VAL A 136 -6.93 5.32 -5.92
N SER A 137 -7.57 4.20 -5.61
CA SER A 137 -8.26 3.97 -4.36
C SER A 137 -7.43 3.03 -3.50
N PHE A 138 -7.12 3.50 -2.29
CA PHE A 138 -6.33 2.76 -1.30
C PHE A 138 -7.21 1.82 -0.48
N TRP A 139 -8.53 1.84 -0.69
CA TRP A 139 -9.51 1.09 0.09
C TRP A 139 -10.63 0.53 -0.78
N ASN A 140 -11.05 -0.71 -0.52
CA ASN A 140 -12.13 -1.33 -1.29
C ASN A 140 -13.12 -2.10 -0.39
N HIS A 141 -14.35 -1.61 -0.28
CA HIS A 141 -15.38 -2.19 0.56
C HIS A 141 -15.62 -3.71 0.37
N GLU A 142 -15.33 -4.28 -0.81
CA GLU A 142 -15.58 -5.71 -1.09
C GLU A 142 -14.42 -6.63 -0.70
N ASN A 143 -13.17 -6.14 -0.77
CA ASN A 143 -11.98 -6.99 -0.67
C ASN A 143 -10.85 -6.39 0.17
N TYR A 144 -11.14 -5.39 1.01
CA TYR A 144 -10.11 -4.76 1.82
C TYR A 144 -9.68 -5.62 3.00
N SER A 145 -8.40 -6.00 2.99
CA SER A 145 -7.72 -6.60 4.13
C SER A 145 -6.27 -6.14 4.16
N LEU A 146 -5.84 -5.66 5.31
CA LEU A 146 -4.44 -5.37 5.57
C LEU A 146 -3.73 -6.66 5.97
N LYS A 147 -2.59 -6.93 5.35
CA LYS A 147 -1.77 -8.12 5.60
C LYS A 147 -0.39 -7.71 6.05
N LEU A 148 0.15 -8.39 7.05
CA LEU A 148 1.55 -8.22 7.43
C LEU A 148 2.46 -8.78 6.34
N GLU A 149 3.66 -8.21 6.23
CA GLU A 149 4.68 -8.70 5.29
C GLU A 149 4.91 -10.22 5.36
N ASN A 150 4.95 -10.80 6.56
CA ASN A 150 5.16 -12.24 6.74
C ASN A 150 4.01 -13.07 6.12
N GLU A 151 2.77 -12.57 6.15
CA GLU A 151 1.62 -13.23 5.52
C GLU A 151 1.70 -13.16 3.99
N MET A 152 2.29 -12.09 3.46
CA MET A 152 2.54 -11.95 2.02
C MET A 152 3.66 -12.90 1.55
N LYS A 153 4.76 -13.01 2.32
CA LYS A 153 5.88 -13.91 2.01
C LYS A 153 5.50 -15.39 2.04
N ASN A 154 4.62 -15.79 2.97
CA ASN A 154 4.15 -17.18 3.08
C ASN A 154 3.20 -17.61 1.94
N LYS A 155 2.78 -16.70 1.05
CA LYS A 155 2.05 -17.03 -0.17
C LYS A 155 2.94 -17.32 -1.38
N ALA A 156 4.22 -16.96 -1.33
CA ALA A 156 5.15 -17.39 -2.36
C ALA A 156 5.28 -18.92 -2.25
N PRO A 157 4.94 -19.71 -3.30
CA PRO A 157 5.33 -21.09 -3.30
C PRO A 157 6.86 -21.10 -3.21
N ASP A 158 7.37 -21.72 -2.17
CA ASP A 158 8.78 -22.04 -2.03
C ASP A 158 9.20 -22.70 -3.35
N LEU A 159 10.00 -21.99 -4.15
CA LEU A 159 10.73 -22.61 -5.26
C LEU A 159 11.89 -23.38 -4.62
N GLU A 160 11.52 -24.36 -3.80
CA GLU A 160 12.41 -25.27 -3.13
C GLU A 160 12.92 -26.24 -4.19
N HIS A 161 14.03 -25.84 -4.82
CA HIS A 161 15.12 -26.69 -5.25
C HIS A 161 14.75 -28.16 -5.49
N GLY A 162 14.25 -28.44 -6.69
CA GLY A 162 14.29 -29.78 -7.28
C GLY A 162 15.75 -30.19 -7.56
N GLY A 163 16.52 -30.45 -6.51
CA GLY A 163 17.80 -31.12 -6.59
C GLY A 163 17.59 -32.59 -7.00
N PRO A 164 18.37 -33.16 -7.93
CA PRO A 164 18.18 -34.53 -8.36
C PRO A 164 18.68 -35.49 -7.27
N VAL A 165 17.78 -36.23 -6.63
CA VAL A 165 18.13 -37.37 -5.78
C VAL A 165 18.11 -38.65 -6.62
N MET A 166 19.32 -39.10 -6.95
CA MET A 166 19.81 -40.48 -7.02
C MET A 166 18.78 -41.61 -7.25
N GLY A 167 18.71 -42.10 -8.49
CA GLY A 167 18.30 -43.47 -8.79
C GLY A 167 19.53 -44.36 -8.89
N GLY A 168 19.79 -45.17 -7.85
CA GLY A 168 20.74 -46.28 -7.92
C GLY A 168 20.06 -47.52 -8.51
N MET A 169 20.76 -48.21 -9.41
CA MET A 169 21.08 -49.65 -9.43
C MET A 169 22.14 -49.88 -10.51
#